data_AF-A0A0U2NGB8-F1
#
_entry.id   AF-A0A0U2NGB8-F1
#
_cell.length_a   1.000
_cell.length_b   1.000
_cell.length_c   1.000
_cell.angle_alpha   90.00
_cell.angle_beta   90.00
_cell.angle_gamma   90.00
#
_symmetry.space_group_name_H-M   'P 1'
#
loop_
_entity.id
_entity.type
_entity.pdbx_description
1 polymer ?
#
loop_
_entity_poly.entity_id
_entity_poly.type
_entity_poly.pdbx_seq_one_letter_code
_entity_poly.pdbx_strand_id
1 'polypeptide(L)'
;MSIMLLIMLMSMMFMFLNHPLSFGLMLLIQTLNISLLSGMMSINFWYSYMIFLIMVGGMLILFLYMTNVASNEKFEFSLKLTSIFYMFIMSLLLIFLIDYQFFNFKFNYMINNFTQTLEFNQTMSKFMTFPMNLIYIMIIIYLFITLIAIVKITNIKYGPLRQMN
;
A
#
# COMPACT_ATOMS: atom_id res chain seq x y z
N MET A 1 -11.49 -7.87 12.38
CA MET A 1 -10.56 -8.92 11.90
C MET A 1 -10.65 -9.08 10.38
N SER A 2 -11.83 -8.81 9.83
CA SER A 2 -12.13 -8.69 8.41
C SER A 2 -11.06 -8.02 7.54
N ILE A 3 -10.56 -6.83 7.90
CA ILE A 3 -9.59 -6.09 7.08
C ILE A 3 -8.26 -6.85 6.93
N MET A 4 -7.75 -7.49 7.99
CA MET A 4 -6.50 -8.27 7.89
C MET A 4 -6.65 -9.47 6.96
N LEU A 5 -7.80 -10.14 7.01
CA LEU A 5 -8.11 -11.26 6.12
C LEU A 5 -8.24 -10.78 4.67
N LEU A 6 -8.86 -9.63 4.46
CA LEU A 6 -8.94 -9.00 3.14
C LEU A 6 -7.54 -8.69 2.58
N ILE A 7 -6.61 -8.16 3.40
CA ILE A 7 -5.22 -7.91 2.98
C ILE A 7 -4.51 -9.21 2.59
N MET A 8 -4.62 -10.27 3.41
CA MET A 8 -3.99 -11.56 3.11
C MET A 8 -4.52 -12.15 1.80
N LEU A 9 -5.83 -12.12 1.61
CA LEU A 9 -6.47 -12.62 0.39
C LEU A 9 -6.03 -11.82 -0.84
N MET A 10 -5.97 -10.51 -0.72
CA MET A 10 -5.47 -9.65 -1.80
C MET A 10 -4.02 -9.98 -2.16
N SER A 11 -3.16 -10.25 -1.16
CA SER A 11 -1.77 -10.66 -1.43
C SER A 11 -1.66 -12.01 -2.16
N MET A 12 -2.57 -12.95 -1.91
CA MET A 12 -2.60 -14.23 -2.61
C MET A 12 -3.08 -14.08 -4.06
N MET A 13 -4.11 -13.25 -4.27
CA MET A 13 -4.61 -12.95 -5.61
C MET A 13 -3.57 -12.24 -6.48
N PHE A 14 -2.72 -11.40 -5.88
CA PHE A 14 -1.63 -10.72 -6.59
C PHE A 14 -0.69 -11.69 -7.30
N MET A 15 -0.43 -12.87 -6.75
CA MET A 15 0.46 -13.87 -7.36
C MET A 15 -0.08 -14.47 -8.67
N PHE A 16 -1.39 -14.34 -8.94
CA PHE A 16 -2.05 -14.95 -10.11
C PHE A 16 -2.46 -13.95 -11.18
N LEU A 17 -2.17 -12.65 -11.00
CA LEU A 17 -2.44 -11.63 -12.00
C LEU A 17 -1.30 -11.56 -13.01
N ASN A 18 -1.63 -11.34 -14.28
CA ASN A 18 -0.63 -11.26 -15.35
C ASN A 18 -0.58 -9.87 -16.02
N HIS A 19 -1.70 -9.14 -16.03
CA HIS A 19 -1.79 -7.89 -16.77
C HIS A 19 -1.27 -6.70 -15.93
N PRO A 20 -0.43 -5.80 -16.48
CA PRO A 20 0.13 -4.67 -15.73
C PRO A 20 -0.93 -3.76 -15.10
N LEU A 21 -2.04 -3.54 -15.81
CA LEU A 21 -3.18 -2.77 -15.29
C LEU A 21 -3.86 -3.46 -14.10
N SER A 22 -4.00 -4.80 -14.11
CA SER A 22 -4.59 -5.50 -12.96
C SER A 22 -3.65 -5.52 -11.77
N PHE A 23 -2.33 -5.61 -12.00
CA PHE A 23 -1.34 -5.41 -10.93
C PHE A 23 -1.49 -4.04 -10.26
N GLY A 24 -1.62 -2.96 -11.04
CA GLY A 24 -1.79 -1.60 -10.51
C GLY A 24 -3.07 -1.43 -9.69
N LEU A 25 -4.21 -1.93 -10.21
CA LEU A 25 -5.49 -1.87 -9.50
C LEU A 25 -5.47 -2.68 -8.20
N MET A 26 -4.89 -3.88 -8.23
CA MET A 26 -4.80 -4.75 -7.07
C MET A 26 -3.98 -4.11 -5.96
N LEU A 27 -2.86 -3.50 -6.34
CA LEU A 27 -1.97 -2.78 -5.45
C LEU A 27 -2.61 -1.52 -4.83
N LEU A 28 -3.40 -0.77 -5.60
CA LEU A 28 -4.19 0.36 -5.08
C LEU A 28 -5.19 -0.08 -4.01
N ILE A 29 -5.92 -1.17 -4.26
CA ILE A 29 -6.88 -1.71 -3.28
C ILE A 29 -6.14 -2.22 -2.03
N GLN A 30 -5.00 -2.90 -2.19
CA GLN A 30 -4.23 -3.39 -1.06
C GLN A 30 -3.68 -2.25 -0.19
N THR A 31 -3.15 -1.19 -0.81
CA THR A 31 -2.62 -0.02 -0.08
C THR A 31 -3.70 0.75 0.65
N LEU A 32 -4.90 0.89 0.08
CA LEU A 32 -6.07 1.42 0.78
C LEU A 32 -6.38 0.61 2.05
N ASN A 33 -6.46 -0.71 1.94
CA ASN A 33 -6.77 -1.58 3.09
C ASN A 33 -5.69 -1.53 4.18
N ILE A 34 -4.42 -1.47 3.80
CA ILE A 34 -3.30 -1.32 4.75
C ILE A 34 -3.33 0.05 5.44
N SER A 35 -3.62 1.13 4.70
CA SER A 35 -3.73 2.47 5.29
C SER A 35 -4.88 2.54 6.31
N LEU A 36 -6.02 1.92 6.01
CA LEU A 36 -7.15 1.84 6.94
C LEU A 36 -6.81 1.00 8.18
N LEU A 37 -6.17 -0.16 8.01
CA LEU A 37 -5.76 -0.99 9.14
C LEU A 37 -4.76 -0.26 10.06
N SER A 38 -3.74 0.36 9.48
CA SER A 38 -2.75 1.12 10.24
C SER A 38 -3.38 2.28 10.98
N GLY A 39 -4.33 2.99 10.35
CA GLY A 39 -5.10 4.06 10.97
C GLY A 39 -5.91 3.59 12.19
N MET A 40 -6.56 2.43 12.10
CA MET A 40 -7.30 1.83 13.22
C MET A 40 -6.40 1.35 14.37
N MET A 41 -5.15 0.97 14.08
CA MET A 41 -4.20 0.51 15.10
C MET A 41 -3.47 1.67 15.77
N SER A 42 -3.27 2.75 15.04
CA SER A 42 -2.64 3.97 15.55
C SER A 42 -3.64 4.86 16.26
N ILE A 43 -3.19 5.55 17.29
CA ILE A 43 -4.00 6.57 17.97
C ILE A 43 -4.18 7.82 17.06
N ASN A 44 -3.33 8.02 16.03
CA ASN A 44 -3.43 9.11 15.04
C ASN A 44 -3.37 8.58 13.62
N PHE A 45 -4.16 9.17 12.74
CA PHE A 45 -4.16 8.85 11.32
C PHE A 45 -2.98 9.43 10.51
N TRP A 46 -2.07 10.19 11.12
CA TRP A 46 -0.93 10.79 10.41
C TRP A 46 -0.04 9.76 9.70
N TYR A 47 0.29 8.64 10.35
CA TYR A 47 1.11 7.61 9.72
C TYR A 47 0.36 6.88 8.61
N SER A 48 -0.93 6.56 8.80
CA SER A 48 -1.76 5.96 7.74
C SER A 48 -1.90 6.87 6.51
N TYR A 49 -1.99 8.19 6.73
CA TYR A 49 -2.07 9.15 5.64
C TYR A 49 -0.76 9.23 4.84
N MET A 50 0.40 9.25 5.51
CA MET A 50 1.70 9.24 4.85
C MET A 50 1.91 7.96 4.03
N ILE A 51 1.53 6.79 4.56
CA ILE A 51 1.59 5.51 3.84
C ILE A 51 0.71 5.57 2.58
N PHE A 52 -0.52 6.07 2.70
CA PHE A 52 -1.43 6.18 1.58
C PHE A 52 -0.87 7.07 0.46
N LEU A 53 -0.41 8.28 0.79
CA LEU A 53 0.12 9.22 -0.20
C LEU A 53 1.34 8.70 -0.95
N ILE A 54 2.33 8.17 -0.22
CA ILE A 54 3.59 7.73 -0.82
C ILE A 54 3.33 6.54 -1.75
N MET A 55 2.50 5.59 -1.33
CA MET A 55 2.23 4.40 -2.14
C MET A 55 1.38 4.71 -3.38
N VAL A 56 0.32 5.51 -3.24
CA VAL A 56 -0.51 5.89 -4.40
C VAL A 56 0.28 6.75 -5.37
N GLY A 57 1.10 7.70 -4.89
CA GLY A 57 1.96 8.51 -5.74
C GLY A 57 2.94 7.67 -6.58
N GLY A 58 3.60 6.68 -5.99
CA GLY A 58 4.48 5.76 -6.71
C GLY A 58 3.75 4.89 -7.73
N MET A 59 2.53 4.43 -7.41
CA MET A 59 1.72 3.60 -8.30
C MET A 59 1.24 4.35 -9.54
N LEU A 60 0.91 5.64 -9.42
CA LEU A 60 0.48 6.44 -10.57
C LEU A 60 1.60 6.60 -11.61
N ILE A 61 2.86 6.75 -11.17
CA ILE A 61 4.03 6.83 -12.07
C ILE A 61 4.24 5.49 -12.78
N LEU A 62 4.16 4.38 -12.05
CA LEU A 62 4.25 3.04 -12.65
C LEU A 62 3.12 2.77 -13.65
N PHE A 63 1.89 3.21 -13.35
CA PHE A 63 0.76 3.09 -14.26
C PHE A 63 1.01 3.84 -15.57
N LEU A 64 1.45 5.11 -15.50
CA LEU A 64 1.81 5.91 -16.68
C LEU A 64 2.89 5.24 -17.54
N TYR A 65 3.91 4.66 -16.91
CA TYR A 65 4.97 3.99 -17.63
C TYR A 65 4.46 2.74 -18.36
N MET A 66 3.69 1.89 -17.66
CA MET A 66 3.16 0.66 -18.24
C MET A 66 2.17 0.91 -19.38
N THR A 67 1.32 1.94 -19.30
CA THR A 67 0.41 2.30 -20.41
C THR A 67 1.14 2.81 -21.64
N ASN A 68 2.33 3.39 -21.48
CA ASN A 68 3.14 3.87 -22.59
C ASN A 68 4.01 2.77 -23.24
N VAL A 69 4.25 1.67 -22.52
CA VAL A 69 5.12 0.58 -22.97
C VAL A 69 4.34 -0.64 -23.48
N ALA A 70 3.18 -0.95 -22.90
CA ALA A 70 2.40 -2.12 -23.30
C ALA A 70 1.41 -1.80 -24.43
N SER A 71 1.32 -2.69 -25.43
CA SER A 71 0.17 -2.73 -26.34
C SER A 71 -1.10 -3.05 -25.54
N ASN A 72 -2.24 -2.43 -25.88
CA ASN A 72 -3.54 -2.72 -25.27
C ASN A 72 -4.01 -4.15 -25.63
N GLU A 73 -3.41 -5.16 -24.99
CA GLU A 73 -3.86 -6.54 -25.09
C GLU A 73 -5.21 -6.71 -24.39
N LYS A 74 -6.06 -7.57 -24.96
CA LYS A 74 -7.38 -7.83 -24.39
C LYS A 74 -7.24 -8.59 -23.08
N PHE A 75 -8.05 -8.25 -22.10
CA PHE A 75 -8.04 -8.90 -20.80
C PHE A 75 -8.59 -10.33 -20.90
N GLU A 76 -7.75 -11.34 -20.70
CA GLU A 76 -8.17 -12.75 -20.65
C GLU A 76 -8.47 -13.16 -19.20
N PHE A 77 -9.72 -13.58 -18.96
CA PHE A 77 -10.12 -14.13 -17.66
C PHE A 77 -9.72 -15.60 -17.56
N SER A 78 -8.93 -15.95 -16.54
CA SER A 78 -8.62 -17.36 -16.26
C SER A 78 -9.67 -17.98 -15.32
N LEU A 79 -10.10 -19.21 -15.64
CA LEU A 79 -10.97 -20.02 -14.77
C LEU A 79 -10.34 -20.31 -13.40
N LYS A 80 -9.01 -20.23 -13.30
CA LYS A 80 -8.29 -20.35 -12.04
C LYS A 80 -8.45 -19.11 -11.15
N LEU A 81 -8.48 -17.91 -11.75
CA LEU A 81 -8.78 -16.69 -11.01
C LEU A 81 -10.21 -16.69 -10.49
N THR A 82 -11.18 -17.15 -11.30
CA THR A 82 -12.60 -17.18 -10.88
C THR A 82 -12.83 -18.12 -9.70
N SER A 83 -12.18 -19.29 -9.66
CA SER A 83 -12.31 -20.21 -8.51
C SER A 83 -11.74 -19.62 -7.22
N ILE A 84 -10.63 -18.89 -7.29
CA ILE A 84 -10.07 -18.19 -6.12
C ILE A 84 -11.00 -17.05 -5.67
N PHE A 85 -11.64 -16.33 -6.61
CA PHE A 85 -12.67 -15.34 -6.28
C PHE A 85 -13.90 -15.95 -5.58
N TYR A 86 -14.34 -17.14 -5.97
CA TYR A 86 -15.44 -17.81 -5.26
C TYR A 86 -15.05 -18.22 -3.83
N MET A 87 -13.83 -18.72 -3.63
CA MET A 87 -13.31 -19.01 -2.28
C MET A 87 -13.22 -17.74 -1.43
N PHE A 88 -12.86 -16.61 -2.05
CA PHE A 88 -12.84 -15.31 -1.40
C PHE A 88 -14.22 -14.90 -0.87
N ILE A 89 -15.26 -14.94 -1.71
CA ILE A 89 -16.63 -14.57 -1.32
C ILE A 89 -17.11 -15.42 -0.14
N MET A 90 -16.85 -16.73 -0.18
CA MET A 90 -17.24 -17.64 0.91
C MET A 90 -16.50 -17.35 2.22
N SER A 91 -15.20 -17.05 2.14
CA SER A 91 -14.42 -16.68 3.33
C SER A 91 -14.93 -15.40 3.99
N LEU A 92 -15.30 -14.39 3.19
CA LEU A 92 -15.84 -13.13 3.72
C LEU A 92 -17.18 -13.31 4.40
N LEU A 93 -18.09 -14.08 3.80
CA LEU A 93 -19.40 -14.36 4.39
C LEU A 93 -19.28 -15.02 5.77
N LEU A 94 -18.36 -15.98 5.92
CA LEU A 94 -18.09 -16.62 7.20
C LEU A 94 -17.54 -15.64 8.25
N ILE A 95 -16.68 -14.71 7.83
CA ILE A 95 -16.08 -13.73 8.74
C ILE A 95 -17.12 -12.71 9.21
N PHE A 96 -18.01 -12.24 8.32
CA PHE A 96 -19.05 -11.28 8.70
C PHE A 96 -19.96 -11.82 9.81
N LEU A 97 -20.22 -13.13 9.81
CA LEU A 97 -21.01 -13.79 10.86
C LEU A 97 -20.29 -13.80 12.22
N ILE A 98 -18.95 -13.91 12.22
CA ILE A 98 -18.14 -13.98 13.44
C ILE A 98 -17.82 -12.58 13.99
N ASP A 99 -17.52 -11.60 13.13
CA ASP A 99 -17.03 -10.27 13.54
C ASP A 99 -18.12 -9.48 14.29
N TYR A 100 -19.41 -9.68 14.01
CA TYR A 100 -20.51 -8.95 14.70
C TYR A 100 -20.49 -9.15 16.23
N GLN A 101 -20.17 -10.35 16.69
CA GLN A 101 -20.14 -10.64 18.13
C GLN A 101 -18.87 -10.13 18.81
N PHE A 102 -17.72 -10.16 18.13
CA PHE A 102 -16.45 -9.71 18.69
C PHE A 102 -16.30 -8.19 18.73
N PHE A 103 -16.91 -7.46 17.78
CA PHE A 103 -16.77 -6.00 17.69
C PHE A 103 -17.36 -5.29 18.92
N ASN A 104 -18.53 -5.73 19.39
CA ASN A 104 -19.21 -5.13 20.54
C ASN A 104 -18.43 -5.29 21.86
N PHE A 105 -17.73 -6.41 22.05
CA PHE A 105 -16.95 -6.63 23.28
C PHE A 105 -15.66 -5.80 23.32
N LYS A 106 -14.99 -5.63 22.17
CA LYS A 106 -13.68 -4.97 22.12
C LYS A 106 -13.78 -3.44 22.09
N PHE A 107 -14.83 -2.89 21.49
CA PHE A 107 -15.07 -1.45 21.42
C PHE A 107 -15.24 -0.84 22.82
N ASN A 108 -15.99 -1.52 23.71
CA ASN A 108 -16.17 -1.08 25.10
C ASN A 108 -14.88 -1.14 25.94
N TYR A 109 -13.99 -2.10 25.67
CA TYR A 109 -12.72 -2.23 26.39
C TYR A 109 -11.69 -1.17 25.96
N MET A 110 -11.66 -0.82 24.67
CA MET A 110 -10.69 0.14 24.14
C MET A 110 -11.01 1.57 24.59
N ILE A 111 -12.29 1.98 24.58
CA ILE A 111 -12.70 3.33 25.00
C ILE A 111 -12.24 3.66 26.43
N ASN A 112 -12.27 2.67 27.34
CA ASN A 112 -11.83 2.86 28.72
C ASN A 112 -10.32 3.07 28.88
N ASN A 113 -9.50 2.60 27.93
CA ASN A 113 -8.03 2.72 28.00
C ASN A 113 -7.48 3.92 27.21
N PHE A 114 -8.24 4.47 26.26
CA PHE A 114 -7.80 5.59 25.41
C PHE A 114 -7.72 6.93 26.13
N THR A 115 -8.33 7.06 27.31
CA THR A 115 -8.29 8.29 28.11
C THR A 115 -6.92 8.58 28.73
N GLN A 116 -5.97 7.64 28.67
CA GLN A 116 -4.71 7.71 29.42
C GLN A 116 -3.45 8.04 28.61
N THR A 117 -3.52 8.29 27.30
CA THR A 117 -2.30 8.49 26.47
C THR A 117 -2.31 9.81 25.69
N LEU A 118 -2.33 10.92 26.43
CA LEU A 118 -2.17 12.28 25.91
C LEU A 118 -0.69 12.68 25.62
N GLU A 119 0.24 11.73 25.56
CA GLU A 119 1.64 11.99 25.12
C GLU A 119 1.79 11.90 23.60
N PHE A 120 0.92 12.63 22.89
CA PHE A 120 0.60 12.32 21.50
C PHE A 120 1.39 13.11 20.44
N ASN A 121 1.85 14.29 20.81
CA ASN A 121 2.45 15.23 19.85
C ASN A 121 3.96 15.06 19.66
N GLN A 122 4.62 14.14 20.38
CA GLN A 122 6.09 14.04 20.34
C GLN A 122 6.65 13.00 19.36
N THR A 123 5.83 12.13 18.78
CA THR A 123 6.31 11.02 17.93
C THR A 123 7.05 11.49 16.67
N MET A 124 6.57 12.53 16.00
CA MET A 124 7.24 13.10 14.81
C MET A 124 8.49 13.90 15.18
N SER A 125 8.44 14.65 16.29
CA SER A 125 9.58 15.46 16.75
C SER A 125 10.78 14.62 17.18
N LYS A 126 10.57 13.33 17.46
CA LYS A 126 11.63 12.38 17.86
C LYS A 126 12.73 12.23 16.83
N PHE A 127 12.42 12.33 15.54
CA PHE A 127 13.44 12.21 14.48
C PHE A 127 14.29 13.47 14.33
N MET A 128 13.81 14.61 14.81
CA MET A 128 14.55 15.87 14.80
C MET A 128 15.44 16.02 16.05
N THR A 129 15.26 15.19 17.07
CA THR A 129 16.05 15.24 18.30
C THR A 129 17.19 14.21 18.28
N PHE A 130 18.27 14.51 19.00
CA PHE A 130 19.38 13.58 19.18
C PHE A 130 18.90 12.36 20.02
N PRO A 131 19.30 11.10 19.70
CA PRO A 131 20.26 10.68 18.67
C PRO A 131 19.65 10.37 17.30
N MET A 132 18.32 10.37 17.16
CA MET A 132 17.64 9.92 15.94
C MET A 132 17.83 10.88 14.75
N ASN A 133 18.22 12.12 14.97
CA ASN A 133 18.60 13.07 13.90
C ASN A 133 19.71 12.51 12.98
N LEU A 134 20.57 11.61 13.46
CA LEU A 134 21.55 10.94 12.59
C LEU A 134 20.87 10.14 11.47
N ILE A 135 19.76 9.44 11.78
CA ILE A 135 18.98 8.70 10.79
C ILE A 135 18.35 9.68 9.79
N TYR A 136 17.84 10.82 10.27
CA TYR A 136 17.26 11.85 9.42
C TYR A 136 18.27 12.41 8.41
N ILE A 137 19.48 12.75 8.86
CA ILE A 137 20.56 13.21 7.98
C ILE A 137 20.95 12.14 6.96
N MET A 138 21.04 10.87 7.37
CA MET A 138 21.35 9.77 6.46
C MET A 138 20.32 9.61 5.34
N ILE A 139 19.03 9.77 5.63
CA ILE A 139 17.95 9.70 4.62
C ILE A 139 18.06 10.84 3.61
N ILE A 140 18.39 12.06 4.04
CA ILE A 140 18.58 13.20 3.14
C ILE A 140 19.73 12.92 2.17
N ILE A 141 20.87 12.46 2.69
CA ILE A 141 22.04 12.13 1.85
C ILE A 141 21.70 11.00 0.87
N TYR A 142 20.98 9.97 1.32
CA TYR A 142 20.53 8.88 0.45
C TYR A 142 19.65 9.38 -0.71
N LEU A 143 18.63 10.18 -0.42
CA LEU A 143 17.73 10.75 -1.45
C LEU A 143 18.47 11.69 -2.42
N PHE A 144 19.48 12.42 -1.93
CA PHE A 144 20.30 13.28 -2.78
C PHE A 144 21.17 12.46 -3.76
N ILE A 145 21.80 11.39 -3.27
CA ILE A 145 22.60 10.50 -4.10
C ILE A 145 21.72 9.79 -5.14
N THR A 146 20.53 9.32 -4.76
CA THR A 146 19.61 8.67 -5.73
C THR A 146 19.16 9.64 -6.81
N LEU A 147 18.90 10.91 -6.50
CA LEU A 147 18.59 11.92 -7.52
C LEU A 147 19.74 12.10 -8.52
N ILE A 148 20.99 12.23 -8.05
CA ILE A 148 22.17 12.32 -8.94
C ILE A 148 22.29 11.06 -9.80
N ALA A 149 22.08 9.88 -9.22
CA ALA A 149 22.15 8.62 -9.94
C ALA A 149 21.09 8.54 -11.04
N ILE A 150 19.84 8.90 -10.73
CA ILE A 150 18.72 8.92 -11.70
C ILE A 150 19.04 9.86 -12.86
N VAL A 151 19.50 11.09 -12.60
CA VAL A 151 19.88 12.04 -13.68
C VAL A 151 20.96 11.48 -14.60
N LYS A 152 21.96 10.77 -14.04
CA LYS A 152 23.00 10.11 -14.85
C LYS A 152 22.45 8.95 -15.68
N ILE A 153 21.53 8.15 -15.15
CA ILE A 153 20.89 7.03 -15.87
C ILE A 153 19.99 7.55 -16.99
N THR A 154 19.25 8.64 -16.78
CA THR A 154 18.34 9.19 -17.80
C THR A 154 19.05 9.94 -18.92
N ASN A 155 20.30 10.39 -18.72
CA ASN A 155 21.06 11.15 -19.73
C ASN A 155 21.67 10.30 -20.86
N ILE A 156 21.27 9.03 -20.98
CA ILE A 156 21.73 8.15 -22.05
C ILE A 156 21.06 8.54 -23.37
N LYS A 157 21.85 9.04 -24.32
CA LYS A 157 21.40 9.46 -25.66
C LYS A 157 21.37 8.29 -26.67
N TYR A 158 20.70 7.20 -26.35
CA TYR A 158 20.32 6.25 -27.41
C TYR A 158 18.96 6.65 -27.96
N GLY A 159 18.74 6.43 -29.25
CA GLY A 159 17.54 6.86 -29.98
C GLY A 159 16.22 6.39 -29.34
N PRO A 160 15.06 6.83 -29.86
CA PRO A 160 13.78 6.56 -29.22
C PRO A 160 13.60 5.05 -28.93
N LEU A 161 13.18 4.73 -27.70
CA LEU A 161 12.86 3.36 -27.24
C LEU A 161 11.73 2.67 -28.04
N ARG A 162 11.11 3.38 -28.97
CA ARG A 162 10.06 2.90 -29.85
C ARG A 162 10.66 2.62 -31.22
N GLN A 163 10.51 1.38 -31.71
CA GLN A 163 10.73 1.09 -33.12
C GLN A 163 9.81 2.02 -33.94
N MET A 164 10.43 2.89 -34.74
CA MET A 164 9.72 3.59 -35.80
C MET A 164 9.35 2.54 -36.84
N ASN A 165 8.07 2.20 -36.91
CA ASN A 165 7.50 1.51 -38.07
C ASN A 165 7.38 2.49 -39.23
#